data_AF-A0A401UPU5-F1
#
_entry.id   AF-A0A401UPU5-F1
#
_cell.length_a   1.000
_cell.length_b   1.000
_cell.length_c   1.000
_cell.angle_alpha   90.00
_cell.angle_beta   90.00
_cell.angle_gamma   90.00
#
_symmetry.space_group_name_H-M   'P 1'
#
loop_
_entity.id
_entity.type
_entity.pdbx_description
1 polymer ?
#
loop_
_entity_poly.entity_id
_entity_poly.type
_entity_poly.pdbx_seq_one_letter_code
_entity_poly.pdbx_strand_id
1 'polypeptide(L)'
;MTGRIRNEFGINWWSKKWNNAISSFTISSRIDKGREYARAGNVLSMEVLKGEIIAEVQGGRLTPYTVNMEIDIFSKEQWKNIMNIMAQKAIFCAMILNGEMPENIEEAFKEAGVSLFPKKQIHLITHCSCADAANPCKHIAAVHYLLGLEFDKDPFVILKLRGMDKEEFLKALRILRSGNETDVIKTKIKKQLKSKKTIVDLKREFENSKGIDEEVLNMSFSYVSPGVVHGVIKTLGIPDFCTSEDEFGYKMRKAYSNAEEETRKYIDGK
;
A
#
# COMPACT_ATOMS: atom_id res chain seq x y z
N MET A 1 -19.47 14.95 -27.19
CA MET A 1 -18.33 14.32 -27.88
C MET A 1 -17.88 13.12 -27.03
N THR A 2 -18.46 11.95 -27.23
CA THR A 2 -18.12 10.72 -26.50
C THR A 2 -17.03 9.99 -27.27
N GLY A 3 -15.81 10.01 -26.73
CA GLY A 3 -14.66 9.34 -27.34
C GLY A 3 -14.92 7.84 -27.48
N ARG A 4 -14.79 7.32 -28.70
CA ARG A 4 -14.75 5.87 -28.95
C ARG A 4 -13.59 5.27 -28.15
N ILE A 5 -13.91 4.48 -27.13
CA ILE A 5 -12.90 3.77 -26.33
C ILE A 5 -12.16 2.79 -27.26
N ARG A 6 -10.92 3.14 -27.61
CA ARG A 6 -9.96 2.32 -28.38
C ARG A 6 -9.03 1.50 -27.48
N ASN A 7 -9.46 1.12 -26.28
CA ASN A 7 -8.68 0.17 -25.49
C ASN A 7 -9.00 -1.26 -25.96
N GLU A 8 -7.99 -1.90 -26.56
CA GLU A 8 -7.93 -3.34 -26.62
C GLU A 8 -8.09 -3.89 -25.19
N PHE A 9 -8.94 -4.89 -25.08
CA PHE A 9 -9.38 -5.45 -23.81
C PHE A 9 -8.25 -6.20 -23.11
N GLY A 10 -8.13 -6.05 -21.78
CA GLY A 10 -7.22 -6.88 -20.99
C GLY A 10 -5.78 -6.75 -21.47
N ILE A 11 -5.29 -5.53 -21.62
CA ILE A 11 -3.85 -5.31 -21.84
C ILE A 11 -3.11 -6.03 -20.70
N ASN A 12 -3.60 -5.81 -19.48
CA ASN A 12 -2.99 -6.34 -18.28
C ASN A 12 -3.45 -7.76 -17.95
N TRP A 13 -2.55 -8.52 -17.33
CA TRP A 13 -2.76 -9.94 -17.03
C TRP A 13 -3.95 -10.18 -16.08
N TRP A 14 -4.23 -9.26 -15.16
CA TRP A 14 -5.29 -9.41 -14.16
C TRP A 14 -6.69 -9.23 -14.73
N SER A 15 -6.87 -8.30 -15.67
CA SER A 15 -8.12 -8.16 -16.43
C SER A 15 -8.34 -9.42 -17.27
N LYS A 16 -7.35 -9.87 -18.04
CA LYS A 16 -7.40 -11.17 -18.75
C LYS A 16 -7.81 -12.31 -17.82
N LYS A 17 -7.28 -12.36 -16.61
CA LYS A 17 -7.61 -13.40 -15.62
C LYS A 17 -9.06 -13.34 -15.15
N TRP A 18 -9.56 -12.15 -14.85
CA TRP A 18 -10.98 -11.93 -14.54
C TRP A 18 -11.89 -12.38 -15.70
N ASN A 19 -11.52 -11.99 -16.91
CA ASN A 19 -12.29 -12.31 -18.11
C ASN A 19 -12.29 -13.81 -18.39
N ASN A 20 -11.16 -14.48 -18.21
CA ASN A 20 -11.04 -15.93 -18.33
C ASN A 20 -11.87 -16.65 -17.26
N ALA A 21 -11.92 -16.11 -16.04
CA ALA A 21 -12.79 -16.66 -15.00
C ALA A 21 -14.25 -16.62 -15.46
N ILE A 22 -14.74 -15.49 -15.96
CA ILE A 22 -16.14 -15.38 -16.43
C ILE A 22 -16.39 -16.23 -17.68
N SER A 23 -15.48 -16.23 -18.65
CA SER A 23 -15.66 -17.00 -19.88
C SER A 23 -15.67 -18.50 -19.63
N SER A 24 -15.00 -18.97 -18.57
CA SER A 24 -15.07 -20.38 -18.18
C SER A 24 -16.45 -20.85 -17.74
N PHE A 25 -17.37 -19.92 -17.43
CA PHE A 25 -18.73 -20.21 -16.96
C PHE A 25 -19.81 -19.90 -18.02
N THR A 26 -19.44 -19.47 -19.23
CA THR A 26 -20.39 -18.91 -20.22
C THR A 26 -20.09 -19.35 -21.65
N ILE A 27 -21.12 -19.40 -22.49
CA ILE A 27 -20.98 -19.64 -23.93
C ILE A 27 -20.35 -18.42 -24.63
N SER A 28 -19.23 -18.63 -25.34
CA SER A 28 -18.44 -17.57 -26.01
C SER A 28 -19.29 -16.56 -26.80
N SER A 29 -20.28 -17.02 -27.57
CA SER A 29 -21.08 -16.16 -28.45
C SER A 29 -21.90 -15.09 -27.72
N ARG A 30 -22.23 -15.29 -26.43
CA ARG A 30 -22.94 -14.30 -25.62
C ARG A 30 -21.99 -13.22 -25.08
N ILE A 31 -20.74 -13.60 -24.82
CA ILE A 31 -19.69 -12.68 -24.36
C ILE A 31 -19.35 -11.69 -25.48
N ASP A 32 -19.24 -12.18 -26.72
CA ASP A 32 -18.94 -11.33 -27.87
C ASP A 32 -20.05 -10.31 -28.15
N LYS A 33 -21.32 -10.74 -28.07
CA LYS A 33 -22.46 -9.82 -28.16
C LYS A 33 -22.47 -8.80 -27.02
N GLY A 34 -22.19 -9.22 -25.79
CA GLY A 34 -22.08 -8.30 -24.65
C GLY A 34 -20.98 -7.26 -24.83
N ARG A 35 -19.82 -7.68 -25.35
CA ARG A 35 -18.70 -6.80 -25.70
C ARG A 35 -19.10 -5.74 -26.71
N GLU A 36 -19.70 -6.13 -27.83
CA GLU A 36 -20.20 -5.18 -28.83
C GLU A 36 -21.20 -4.20 -28.23
N TYR A 37 -22.09 -4.71 -27.39
CA TYR A 37 -23.11 -3.91 -26.72
C TYR A 37 -22.52 -2.85 -25.80
N ALA A 38 -21.51 -3.20 -25.01
CA ALA A 38 -20.77 -2.28 -24.16
C ALA A 38 -20.01 -1.22 -24.98
N ARG A 39 -19.33 -1.63 -26.07
CA ARG A 39 -18.58 -0.73 -26.96
C ARG A 39 -19.47 0.27 -27.69
N ALA A 40 -20.72 -0.10 -27.95
CA ALA A 40 -21.72 0.80 -28.51
C ALA A 40 -22.24 1.84 -27.49
N GLY A 41 -21.79 1.80 -26.23
CA GLY A 41 -22.19 2.77 -25.20
C GLY A 41 -23.54 2.48 -24.57
N ASN A 42 -24.03 1.23 -24.63
CA ASN A 42 -25.34 0.87 -24.09
C ASN A 42 -25.33 0.67 -22.57
N VAL A 43 -24.18 0.60 -21.91
CA VAL A 43 -24.14 0.65 -20.44
C VAL A 43 -24.11 2.11 -20.04
N LEU A 44 -25.20 2.58 -19.45
CA LEU A 44 -25.44 3.99 -19.14
C LEU A 44 -24.73 4.40 -17.84
N SER A 45 -24.76 3.51 -16.86
CA SER A 45 -24.11 3.69 -15.56
C SER A 45 -23.63 2.35 -15.03
N MET A 46 -22.56 2.38 -14.24
CA MET A 46 -22.04 1.22 -13.52
C MET A 46 -21.41 1.74 -12.23
N GLU A 47 -21.92 1.26 -11.10
CA GLU A 47 -21.40 1.54 -9.78
C GLU A 47 -20.85 0.26 -9.16
N VAL A 48 -19.62 0.34 -8.65
CA VAL A 48 -18.93 -0.77 -7.99
C VAL A 48 -18.93 -0.51 -6.48
N LEU A 49 -19.64 -1.34 -5.74
CA LEU A 49 -19.74 -1.32 -4.28
C LEU A 49 -18.93 -2.48 -3.68
N LYS A 50 -18.94 -2.60 -2.35
CA LYS A 50 -18.31 -3.73 -1.65
C LYS A 50 -19.19 -4.97 -1.82
N GLY A 51 -18.73 -5.96 -2.57
CA GLY A 51 -19.47 -7.19 -2.82
C GLY A 51 -20.58 -7.09 -3.86
N GLU A 52 -20.81 -5.91 -4.45
CA GLU A 52 -21.97 -5.68 -5.34
C GLU A 52 -21.61 -4.74 -6.49
N ILE A 53 -22.20 -4.99 -7.66
CA ILE A 53 -22.11 -4.12 -8.84
C ILE A 53 -23.53 -3.85 -9.33
N ILE A 54 -23.88 -2.58 -9.43
CA ILE A 54 -25.18 -2.13 -9.94
C ILE A 54 -24.95 -1.37 -11.24
N ALA A 55 -25.70 -1.71 -12.29
CA ALA A 55 -25.56 -1.05 -13.58
C ALA A 55 -26.91 -0.87 -14.28
N GLU A 56 -27.02 0.22 -15.05
CA GLU A 56 -28.12 0.44 -15.97
C GLU A 56 -27.66 0.23 -17.41
N VAL A 57 -28.39 -0.62 -18.13
CA VAL A 57 -28.05 -0.99 -19.51
C VAL A 57 -29.23 -0.69 -20.42
N GLN A 58 -29.03 0.23 -21.36
CA GLN A 58 -29.99 0.52 -22.41
C GLN A 58 -30.26 -0.73 -23.23
N GLY A 59 -31.54 -1.07 -23.35
CA GLY A 59 -32.02 -2.24 -24.04
C GLY A 59 -32.86 -1.92 -25.26
N GLY A 60 -33.68 -2.88 -25.68
CA GLY A 60 -34.73 -2.64 -26.69
C GLY A 60 -35.97 -1.93 -26.15
N ARG A 61 -36.12 -1.78 -24.83
CA ARG A 61 -37.26 -1.08 -24.20
C ARG A 61 -36.87 0.37 -23.86
N LEU A 62 -37.86 1.24 -23.67
CA LEU A 62 -37.65 2.66 -23.34
C LEU A 62 -36.91 2.86 -22.01
N THR A 63 -37.25 2.08 -20.98
CA THR A 63 -36.61 2.14 -19.66
C THR A 63 -35.36 1.24 -19.61
N PRO A 64 -34.18 1.71 -19.13
CA PRO A 64 -33.00 0.85 -19.03
C PRO A 64 -33.23 -0.44 -18.23
N TYR A 65 -32.50 -1.50 -18.55
CA TYR A 65 -32.45 -2.72 -17.76
C TYR A 65 -31.51 -2.53 -16.58
N THR A 66 -31.94 -2.98 -15.41
CA THR A 66 -31.11 -3.07 -14.22
C THR A 66 -30.33 -4.38 -14.23
N VAL A 67 -29.02 -4.29 -13.97
CA VAL A 67 -28.13 -5.43 -13.76
C VAL A 67 -27.59 -5.32 -12.35
N ASN A 68 -27.71 -6.41 -11.58
CA ASN A 68 -27.07 -6.56 -10.28
C ASN A 68 -26.12 -7.77 -10.32
N MET A 69 -24.92 -7.63 -9.78
CA MET A 69 -23.96 -8.71 -9.61
C MET A 69 -23.37 -8.70 -8.21
N GLU A 70 -23.46 -9.82 -7.53
CA GLU A 70 -22.98 -10.00 -6.16
C GLU A 70 -21.78 -10.95 -6.13
N ILE A 71 -20.78 -10.61 -5.35
CA ILE A 71 -19.55 -11.39 -5.15
C ILE A 71 -19.22 -11.51 -3.67
N ASP A 72 -18.74 -12.68 -3.28
CA ASP A 72 -18.32 -12.93 -1.91
C ASP A 72 -17.23 -11.94 -1.47
N ILE A 73 -17.50 -11.23 -0.38
CA ILE A 73 -16.53 -10.38 0.31
C ILE A 73 -15.69 -11.21 1.29
N PHE A 74 -14.46 -10.79 1.52
CA PHE A 74 -13.64 -11.41 2.55
C PHE A 74 -14.00 -10.89 3.94
N SER A 75 -13.90 -11.75 4.95
CA SER A 75 -14.08 -11.38 6.34
C SER A 75 -12.99 -10.43 6.81
N LYS A 76 -13.23 -9.71 7.91
CA LYS A 76 -12.21 -8.84 8.53
C LYS A 76 -10.94 -9.61 8.91
N GLU A 77 -11.08 -10.87 9.32
CA GLU A 77 -9.95 -11.74 9.68
C GLU A 77 -9.14 -12.16 8.45
N GLN A 78 -9.81 -12.53 7.36
CA GLN A 78 -9.15 -12.82 6.09
C GLN A 78 -8.38 -11.61 5.58
N TRP A 79 -9.00 -10.43 5.60
CA TRP A 79 -8.31 -9.18 5.23
C TRP A 79 -7.12 -8.88 6.14
N LYS A 80 -7.24 -9.09 7.46
CA LYS A 80 -6.11 -8.92 8.39
C LYS A 80 -4.93 -9.82 8.01
N ASN A 81 -5.19 -11.09 7.66
CA ASN A 81 -4.15 -12.03 7.24
C ASN A 81 -3.52 -11.63 5.91
N ILE A 82 -4.33 -11.26 4.91
CA ILE A 82 -3.86 -10.74 3.62
C ILE A 82 -2.93 -9.53 3.85
N MET A 83 -3.36 -8.56 4.66
CA MET A 83 -2.60 -7.34 4.90
C MET A 83 -1.28 -7.62 5.62
N ASN A 84 -1.24 -8.58 6.55
CA ASN A 84 0.01 -9.01 7.19
C ASN A 84 1.02 -9.57 6.17
N ILE A 85 0.57 -10.41 5.24
CA ILE A 85 1.41 -11.01 4.20
C ILE A 85 1.88 -9.93 3.20
N MET A 86 0.95 -9.06 2.77
CA MET A 86 1.26 -7.97 1.85
C MET A 86 2.22 -6.93 2.46
N ALA A 87 2.11 -6.65 3.77
CA ALA A 87 3.00 -5.72 4.46
C ALA A 87 4.45 -6.22 4.55
N GLN A 88 4.67 -7.55 4.52
CA GLN A 88 6.02 -8.12 4.43
C GLN A 88 6.65 -7.95 3.04
N LYS A 89 5.83 -7.77 2.01
CA LYS A 89 6.25 -7.61 0.61
C LYS A 89 6.00 -6.18 0.13
N ALA A 90 6.88 -5.26 0.51
CA ALA A 90 6.76 -3.82 0.19
C ALA A 90 6.52 -3.53 -1.31
N ILE A 91 7.05 -4.37 -2.20
CA ILE A 91 6.86 -4.27 -3.65
C ILE A 91 5.38 -4.39 -4.07
N PHE A 92 4.59 -5.26 -3.43
CA PHE A 92 3.18 -5.43 -3.78
C PHE A 92 2.39 -4.16 -3.51
N CYS A 93 2.65 -3.52 -2.37
CA CYS A 93 1.99 -2.28 -2.00
C CYS A 93 2.35 -1.14 -2.96
N ALA A 94 3.63 -1.03 -3.32
CA ALA A 94 4.11 0.01 -4.24
C ALA A 94 3.46 -0.11 -5.63
N MET A 95 3.40 -1.32 -6.19
CA MET A 95 2.79 -1.55 -7.50
C MET A 95 1.29 -1.21 -7.50
N ILE A 96 0.52 -1.70 -6.51
CA ILE A 96 -0.93 -1.42 -6.44
C ILE A 96 -1.18 0.09 -6.31
N LEU A 97 -0.33 0.79 -5.56
CA LEU A 97 -0.42 2.25 -5.43
C LEU A 97 -0.13 2.99 -6.74
N ASN A 98 0.71 2.42 -7.60
CA ASN A 98 0.97 2.92 -8.94
C ASN A 98 -0.12 2.52 -9.96
N GLY A 99 -1.18 1.83 -9.52
CA GLY A 99 -2.24 1.36 -10.40
C GLY A 99 -1.92 0.04 -11.12
N GLU A 100 -0.88 -0.68 -10.69
CA GLU A 100 -0.45 -1.94 -11.29
C GLU A 100 -0.71 -3.13 -10.37
N MET A 101 -1.27 -4.23 -10.89
CA MET A 101 -1.44 -5.45 -10.11
C MET A 101 -0.17 -6.32 -10.17
N PRO A 102 0.47 -6.66 -9.03
CA PRO A 102 1.63 -7.54 -9.00
C PRO A 102 1.29 -8.95 -9.50
N GLU A 103 2.08 -9.52 -10.41
CA GLU A 103 1.84 -10.87 -10.97
C GLU A 103 1.71 -11.96 -9.89
N ASN A 104 2.48 -11.85 -8.82
CA ASN A 104 2.50 -12.83 -7.72
C ASN A 104 1.52 -12.47 -6.59
N ILE A 105 0.60 -11.51 -6.79
CA ILE A 105 -0.33 -11.11 -5.73
C ILE A 105 -1.23 -12.27 -5.28
N GLU A 106 -1.61 -13.15 -6.21
CA GLU A 106 -2.45 -14.31 -5.88
C GLU A 106 -1.78 -15.29 -4.94
N GLU A 107 -0.45 -15.31 -4.87
CA GLU A 107 0.26 -16.10 -3.86
C GLU A 107 -0.04 -15.59 -2.45
N ALA A 108 -0.08 -14.27 -2.25
CA ALA A 108 -0.44 -13.68 -0.96
C ALA A 108 -1.89 -14.01 -0.56
N PHE A 109 -2.82 -13.98 -1.53
CA PHE A 109 -4.21 -14.38 -1.27
C PHE A 109 -4.32 -15.89 -0.98
N LYS A 110 -3.59 -16.73 -1.73
CA LYS A 110 -3.56 -18.19 -1.50
C LYS A 110 -2.97 -18.55 -0.15
N GLU A 111 -1.90 -17.88 0.27
CA GLU A 111 -1.28 -18.05 1.59
C GLU A 111 -2.25 -17.65 2.71
N ALA A 112 -3.10 -16.65 2.48
CA ALA A 112 -4.21 -16.29 3.37
C ALA A 112 -5.44 -17.24 3.26
N GLY A 113 -5.38 -18.30 2.45
CA GLY A 113 -6.44 -19.30 2.28
C GLY A 113 -7.61 -18.83 1.41
N VAL A 114 -7.47 -17.72 0.68
CA VAL A 114 -8.53 -17.13 -0.14
C VAL A 114 -8.11 -16.96 -1.61
N SER A 115 -9.04 -16.58 -2.46
CA SER A 115 -8.79 -16.36 -3.90
C SER A 115 -9.29 -14.99 -4.31
N LEU A 116 -8.38 -14.12 -4.76
CA LEU A 116 -8.72 -12.78 -5.24
C LEU A 116 -9.75 -12.84 -6.38
N PHE A 117 -9.49 -13.68 -7.40
CA PHE A 117 -10.40 -13.88 -8.52
C PHE A 117 -11.41 -15.02 -8.23
N PRO A 118 -12.65 -14.92 -8.71
CA PRO A 118 -13.64 -15.98 -8.57
C PRO A 118 -13.17 -17.24 -9.31
N LYS A 119 -13.15 -18.39 -8.62
CA LYS A 119 -12.76 -19.69 -9.20
C LYS A 119 -13.92 -20.49 -9.77
N LYS A 120 -15.15 -20.18 -9.34
CA LYS A 120 -16.38 -20.88 -9.71
C LYS A 120 -17.50 -19.85 -9.86
N GLN A 121 -18.47 -20.16 -10.73
CA GLN A 121 -19.65 -19.33 -10.95
C GLN A 121 -20.46 -19.07 -9.67
N ILE A 122 -20.43 -20.00 -8.70
CA ILE A 122 -21.15 -19.84 -7.42
C ILE A 122 -20.68 -18.63 -6.60
N HIS A 123 -19.49 -18.10 -6.88
CA HIS A 123 -18.94 -16.93 -6.21
C HIS A 123 -19.34 -15.61 -6.88
N LEU A 124 -20.16 -15.65 -7.94
CA LEU A 124 -20.63 -14.48 -8.68
C LEU A 124 -22.10 -14.69 -9.07
N ILE A 125 -23.00 -14.15 -8.26
CA ILE A 125 -24.44 -14.22 -8.51
C ILE A 125 -24.81 -13.03 -9.39
N THR A 126 -25.52 -13.28 -10.48
CA THR A 126 -25.85 -12.24 -11.46
C THR A 126 -27.34 -12.24 -11.76
N HIS A 127 -27.92 -11.04 -11.77
CA HIS A 127 -29.33 -10.81 -12.06
C HIS A 127 -29.48 -9.69 -13.09
N CYS A 128 -30.46 -9.82 -13.98
CA CYS A 128 -30.84 -8.77 -14.92
C CYS A 128 -32.36 -8.74 -15.09
N SER A 129 -32.95 -7.55 -15.11
CA SER A 129 -34.40 -7.38 -15.30
C SER A 129 -34.87 -7.55 -16.76
N CYS A 130 -34.05 -8.14 -17.64
CA CYS A 130 -34.44 -8.44 -19.01
C CYS A 130 -35.18 -9.77 -19.13
N ALA A 131 -35.97 -9.93 -20.20
CA ALA A 131 -36.73 -11.16 -20.46
C ALA A 131 -35.88 -12.35 -20.95
N ASP A 132 -34.56 -12.18 -21.13
CA ASP A 132 -33.67 -13.29 -21.52
C ASP A 132 -33.40 -14.17 -20.29
N ALA A 133 -33.84 -15.43 -20.34
CA ALA A 133 -33.63 -16.41 -19.28
C ALA A 133 -32.18 -16.91 -19.17
N ALA A 134 -31.32 -16.59 -20.14
CA ALA A 134 -29.92 -16.96 -20.09
C ALA A 134 -29.15 -16.15 -19.04
N ASN A 135 -28.28 -16.84 -18.30
CA ASN A 135 -27.38 -16.21 -17.34
C ASN A 135 -25.92 -16.62 -17.59
N PRO A 136 -25.03 -15.71 -18.02
CA PRO A 136 -25.27 -14.29 -18.27
C PRO A 136 -26.02 -14.01 -19.58
N CYS A 137 -26.95 -13.06 -19.53
CA CYS A 137 -27.56 -12.47 -20.73
C CYS A 137 -26.60 -11.45 -21.38
N LYS A 138 -26.95 -10.91 -22.54
CA LYS A 138 -26.11 -9.91 -23.24
C LYS A 138 -25.81 -8.66 -22.38
N HIS A 139 -26.74 -8.25 -21.51
CA HIS A 139 -26.56 -7.08 -20.65
C HIS A 139 -25.55 -7.38 -19.54
N ILE A 140 -25.68 -8.53 -18.86
CA ILE A 140 -24.71 -8.97 -17.84
C ILE A 140 -23.32 -9.10 -18.46
N ALA A 141 -23.22 -9.70 -19.65
CA ALA A 141 -21.95 -9.79 -20.39
C ALA A 141 -21.36 -8.41 -20.73
N ALA A 142 -22.20 -7.41 -21.05
CA ALA A 142 -21.75 -6.05 -21.29
C ALA A 142 -21.19 -5.39 -20.02
N VAL A 143 -21.82 -5.60 -18.86
CA VAL A 143 -21.32 -5.05 -17.58
C VAL A 143 -20.03 -5.75 -17.17
N HIS A 144 -19.92 -7.07 -17.33
CA HIS A 144 -18.65 -7.80 -17.11
C HIS A 144 -17.51 -7.26 -17.97
N TYR A 145 -17.80 -6.92 -19.23
CA TYR A 145 -16.80 -6.33 -20.12
C TYR A 145 -16.29 -4.98 -19.60
N LEU A 146 -17.19 -4.08 -19.20
CA LEU A 146 -16.79 -2.78 -18.64
C LEU A 146 -16.07 -2.92 -17.30
N LEU A 147 -16.49 -3.87 -16.47
CA LEU A 147 -15.83 -4.14 -15.20
C LEU A 147 -14.37 -4.59 -15.40
N GLY A 148 -14.10 -5.43 -16.40
CA GLY A 148 -12.73 -5.80 -16.79
C GLY A 148 -11.87 -4.60 -17.18
N LEU A 149 -12.45 -3.65 -17.93
CA LEU A 149 -11.77 -2.40 -18.28
C LEU A 149 -11.55 -1.50 -17.06
N GLU A 150 -12.43 -1.54 -16.08
CA GLU A 150 -12.29 -0.76 -14.86
C GLU A 150 -11.15 -1.31 -13.99
N PHE A 151 -10.98 -2.63 -13.92
CA PHE A 151 -9.81 -3.22 -13.28
C PHE A 151 -8.50 -2.87 -13.99
N ASP A 152 -8.50 -2.76 -15.31
CA ASP A 152 -7.31 -2.35 -16.06
C ASP A 152 -6.87 -0.92 -15.70
N LYS A 153 -7.82 -0.04 -15.34
CA LYS A 153 -7.54 1.35 -14.92
C LYS A 153 -7.16 1.45 -13.45
N ASP A 154 -7.85 0.72 -12.58
CA ASP A 154 -7.66 0.80 -11.14
C ASP A 154 -7.72 -0.59 -10.46
N PRO A 155 -6.58 -1.14 -9.99
CA PRO A 155 -6.53 -2.42 -9.29
C PRO A 155 -7.25 -2.39 -7.93
N PHE A 156 -7.54 -1.21 -7.36
CA PHE A 156 -8.33 -1.14 -6.13
C PHE A 156 -9.79 -1.54 -6.33
N VAL A 157 -10.30 -1.52 -7.56
CA VAL A 157 -11.70 -1.86 -7.84
C VAL A 157 -11.97 -3.34 -7.53
N ILE A 158 -11.05 -4.26 -7.83
CA ILE A 158 -11.21 -5.68 -7.45
C ILE A 158 -11.06 -5.89 -5.93
N LEU A 159 -10.21 -5.10 -5.26
CA LEU A 159 -10.09 -5.14 -3.79
C LEU A 159 -11.37 -4.62 -3.12
N LYS A 160 -11.96 -3.55 -3.67
CA LYS A 160 -13.24 -2.98 -3.22
C LYS A 160 -14.35 -4.00 -3.35
N LEU A 161 -14.43 -4.69 -4.48
CA LEU A 161 -15.38 -5.80 -4.67
C LEU A 161 -15.22 -6.90 -3.63
N ARG A 162 -13.98 -7.18 -3.20
CA ARG A 162 -13.68 -8.13 -2.12
C ARG A 162 -13.84 -7.55 -0.70
N GLY A 163 -14.36 -6.34 -0.57
CA GLY A 163 -14.76 -5.74 0.69
C GLY A 163 -13.75 -4.77 1.31
N MET A 164 -12.66 -4.41 0.62
CA MET A 164 -11.68 -3.44 1.11
C MET A 164 -11.49 -2.29 0.14
N ASP A 165 -11.86 -1.08 0.56
CA ASP A 165 -11.62 0.11 -0.26
C ASP A 165 -10.16 0.58 -0.17
N LYS A 166 -9.80 1.53 -1.05
CA LYS A 166 -8.45 2.08 -1.15
C LYS A 166 -8.00 2.77 0.14
N GLU A 167 -8.88 3.48 0.82
CA GLU A 167 -8.56 4.24 2.03
C GLU A 167 -8.32 3.29 3.22
N GLU A 168 -9.18 2.28 3.37
CA GLU A 168 -9.05 1.19 4.33
C GLU A 168 -7.76 0.41 4.10
N PHE A 169 -7.46 0.04 2.86
CA PHE A 169 -6.23 -0.65 2.49
C PHE A 169 -4.99 0.16 2.88
N LEU A 170 -4.96 1.45 2.53
CA LEU A 170 -3.88 2.36 2.86
C LEU A 170 -3.72 2.55 4.38
N LYS A 171 -4.83 2.69 5.09
CA LYS A 171 -4.84 2.83 6.55
C LYS A 171 -4.31 1.56 7.21
N ALA A 172 -4.74 0.39 6.77
CA ALA A 172 -4.26 -0.89 7.27
C ALA A 172 -2.75 -1.06 7.04
N LEU A 173 -2.24 -0.70 5.86
CA LEU A 173 -0.80 -0.73 5.58
C LEU A 173 0.00 0.19 6.49
N ARG A 174 -0.47 1.42 6.72
CA ARG A 174 0.19 2.38 7.61
C ARG A 174 0.30 1.83 9.02
N ILE A 175 -0.80 1.29 9.56
CA ILE A 175 -0.83 0.70 10.90
C ILE A 175 0.17 -0.46 11.01
N LEU A 176 0.21 -1.36 10.03
CA LEU A 176 1.12 -2.51 10.05
C LEU A 176 2.59 -2.10 9.93
N ARG A 177 2.90 -1.07 9.14
CA ARG A 177 4.28 -0.56 9.01
C ARG A 177 4.74 0.18 10.25
N SER A 178 3.90 1.03 10.84
CA SER A 178 4.22 1.70 12.10
C SER A 178 4.35 0.71 13.26
N GLY A 179 3.53 -0.34 13.30
CA GLY A 179 3.67 -1.44 14.25
C GLY A 179 4.99 -2.19 14.09
N ASN A 180 5.33 -2.60 12.87
CA ASN A 180 6.61 -3.25 12.55
C ASN A 180 7.82 -2.37 12.87
N GLU A 181 7.77 -1.06 12.60
CA GLU A 181 8.83 -0.14 13.01
C GLU A 181 9.01 -0.13 14.53
N THR A 182 7.93 -0.06 15.31
CA THR A 182 8.03 -0.11 16.78
C THR A 182 8.54 -1.46 17.30
N ASP A 183 8.20 -2.58 16.68
CA ASP A 183 8.65 -3.90 17.09
C ASP A 183 10.09 -4.20 16.65
N VAL A 184 10.51 -3.73 15.48
CA VAL A 184 11.92 -3.75 15.04
C VAL A 184 12.76 -2.86 15.96
N ILE A 185 12.29 -1.66 16.31
CA ILE A 185 12.97 -0.77 17.25
C ILE A 185 13.05 -1.42 18.64
N LYS A 186 11.97 -1.99 19.18
CA LYS A 186 11.98 -2.70 20.47
C LYS A 186 12.92 -3.91 20.47
N THR A 187 12.99 -4.66 19.38
CA THR A 187 13.87 -5.83 19.25
C THR A 187 15.34 -5.41 19.14
N LYS A 188 15.62 -4.33 18.39
CA LYS A 188 16.96 -3.73 18.28
C LYS A 188 17.42 -3.14 19.61
N ILE A 189 16.53 -2.44 20.32
CA ILE A 189 16.75 -1.91 21.68
C ILE A 189 17.00 -3.04 22.68
N LYS A 190 16.23 -4.13 22.67
CA LYS A 190 16.48 -5.31 23.55
C LYS A 190 17.82 -5.98 23.26
N LYS A 191 18.22 -6.09 21.98
CA LYS A 191 19.51 -6.67 21.58
C LYS A 191 20.68 -5.75 21.98
N GLN A 192 20.50 -4.43 21.86
CA GLN A 192 21.49 -3.42 22.22
C GLN A 192 21.60 -3.20 23.75
N LEU A 193 20.51 -3.36 24.50
CA LEU A 193 20.51 -3.36 25.96
C LEU A 193 21.21 -4.60 26.54
N LYS A 194 21.10 -5.76 25.88
CA LYS A 194 21.85 -6.97 26.25
C LYS A 194 23.35 -6.87 25.95
N SER A 195 23.78 -5.98 25.05
CA SER A 195 25.19 -5.79 24.69
C SER A 195 25.83 -4.53 25.30
N LYS A 196 25.12 -3.82 26.19
CA LYS A 196 25.62 -2.57 26.78
C LYS A 196 26.60 -2.90 27.92
N LYS A 197 27.82 -3.30 27.55
CA LYS A 197 28.96 -3.31 28.48
C LYS A 197 29.11 -1.89 29.04
N THR A 198 29.12 -1.76 30.36
CA THR A 198 29.39 -0.47 31.00
C THR A 198 30.85 -0.08 30.80
N ILE A 199 31.18 1.19 31.05
CA ILE A 199 32.58 1.66 30.98
C ILE A 199 33.47 0.83 31.94
N VAL A 200 32.90 0.36 33.05
CA VAL A 200 33.58 -0.51 34.02
C VAL A 200 33.86 -1.89 33.42
N ASP A 201 32.92 -2.47 32.69
CA ASP A 201 33.10 -3.77 32.02
C ASP A 201 34.16 -3.68 30.91
N LEU A 202 34.17 -2.59 30.14
CA LEU A 202 35.15 -2.35 29.09
C LEU A 202 36.57 -2.12 29.64
N LYS A 203 36.71 -1.37 30.73
CA LYS A 203 38.01 -1.19 31.42
C LYS A 203 38.54 -2.52 31.94
N ARG A 204 37.69 -3.33 32.55
CA ARG A 204 38.08 -4.63 33.11
C ARG A 204 38.52 -5.62 32.02
N GLU A 205 37.89 -5.58 30.85
CA GLU A 205 38.33 -6.41 29.72
C GLU A 205 39.63 -5.91 29.10
N PHE A 206 39.83 -4.59 29.06
CA PHE A 206 41.07 -3.98 28.57
C PHE A 206 42.27 -4.32 29.48
N GLU A 207 42.11 -4.19 30.80
CA GLU A 207 43.12 -4.55 31.81
C GLU A 207 43.44 -6.05 31.83
N ASN A 208 42.47 -6.91 31.50
CA ASN A 208 42.66 -8.37 31.44
C ASN A 208 43.14 -8.88 30.08
N SER A 209 43.30 -8.00 29.08
CA SER A 209 43.85 -8.39 27.79
C SER A 209 45.36 -8.60 27.91
N LYS A 210 45.82 -9.84 27.75
CA LYS A 210 47.25 -10.15 27.71
C LYS A 210 47.83 -9.66 26.38
N GLY A 211 48.80 -8.74 26.44
CA GLY A 211 49.57 -8.32 25.28
C GLY A 211 49.52 -6.83 24.94
N ILE A 212 49.20 -5.96 25.91
CA ILE A 212 49.34 -4.51 25.73
C ILE A 212 50.64 -4.08 26.42
N ASP A 213 51.63 -3.62 25.65
CA ASP A 213 52.86 -3.03 26.18
C ASP A 213 52.52 -1.80 27.04
N GLU A 214 53.24 -1.59 28.15
CA GLU A 214 53.04 -0.45 29.07
C GLU A 214 53.09 0.92 28.35
N GLU A 215 53.77 1.00 27.20
CA GLU A 215 53.81 2.19 26.35
C GLU A 215 52.43 2.57 25.76
N VAL A 216 51.59 1.59 25.44
CA VAL A 216 50.24 1.82 24.89
C VAL A 216 49.26 2.23 26.00
N LEU A 217 49.43 1.69 27.22
CA LEU A 217 48.63 2.04 28.39
C LEU A 217 48.88 3.48 28.86
N ASN A 218 50.10 3.99 28.67
CA ASN A 218 50.47 5.38 28.99
C ASN A 218 50.19 6.38 27.86
N MET A 219 49.57 5.95 26.77
CA MET A 219 49.25 6.81 25.64
C MET A 219 48.06 7.72 25.99
N SER A 220 48.36 8.95 26.41
CA SER A 220 47.33 9.96 26.67
C SER A 220 46.93 10.66 25.37
N PHE A 221 45.66 10.59 25.02
CA PHE A 221 45.10 11.33 23.89
C PHE A 221 44.52 12.65 24.40
N SER A 222 45.16 13.76 24.04
CA SER A 222 44.54 15.08 24.20
C SER A 222 43.76 15.39 22.93
N TYR A 223 42.44 15.37 23.04
CA TYR A 223 41.58 15.78 21.95
C TYR A 223 41.46 17.31 21.97
N VAL A 224 42.22 17.98 21.12
CA VAL A 224 42.01 19.41 20.85
C VAL A 224 40.94 19.48 19.77
N SER A 225 39.71 19.83 20.16
CA SER A 225 38.66 20.12 19.17
C SER A 225 39.19 21.23 18.26
N PRO A 226 39.28 21.00 16.94
CA PRO A 226 39.74 22.05 16.05
C PRO A 226 38.74 23.20 16.14
N GLY A 227 39.22 24.39 16.49
CA GLY A 227 38.43 25.61 16.66
C GLY A 227 37.87 26.14 15.35
N VAL A 228 37.15 25.30 14.61
CA VAL A 228 36.51 25.67 13.35
C VAL A 228 35.17 26.30 13.69
N VAL A 229 35.21 27.62 13.89
CA VAL A 229 33.98 28.43 13.98
C VAL A 229 33.15 28.17 12.72
N HIS A 230 31.87 27.85 12.91
CA HIS A 230 30.90 27.57 11.84
C HIS A 230 31.21 26.37 10.92
N GLY A 231 31.93 25.33 11.41
CA GLY A 231 32.30 24.17 10.59
C GLY A 231 31.15 23.49 9.83
N VAL A 232 29.96 23.45 10.43
CA VAL A 232 28.74 22.90 9.79
C VAL A 232 28.30 23.76 8.60
N ILE A 233 28.29 25.10 8.75
CA ILE A 233 27.91 26.03 7.68
C ILE A 233 28.90 25.98 6.53
N LYS A 234 30.21 25.88 6.84
CA LYS A 234 31.25 25.77 5.80
C LYS A 234 31.13 24.51 4.94
N THR A 235 30.48 23.46 5.46
CA THR A 235 30.31 22.19 4.75
C THR A 235 29.00 22.12 3.98
N LEU A 236 27.92 22.67 4.55
CA LEU A 236 26.55 22.51 4.05
C LEU A 236 25.98 23.77 3.37
N GLY A 237 26.69 24.89 3.45
CA GLY A 237 26.21 26.19 2.99
C GLY A 237 25.35 26.92 4.03
N ILE A 238 25.09 28.20 3.78
CA ILE A 238 24.24 29.04 4.64
C ILE A 238 22.78 28.65 4.37
N PRO A 239 22.01 28.22 5.39
CA PRO A 239 20.60 27.89 5.22
C PRO A 239 19.76 29.12 4.84
N ASP A 240 18.68 28.91 4.08
CA ASP A 240 17.82 29.98 3.52
C ASP A 240 17.20 30.95 4.56
N PHE A 241 17.19 30.57 5.84
CA PHE A 241 16.69 31.40 6.95
C PHE A 241 17.77 32.29 7.59
N CYS A 242 18.99 32.27 7.07
CA CYS A 242 20.12 33.08 7.51
C CYS A 242 20.77 33.81 6.32
N THR A 243 21.23 35.02 6.56
CA THR A 243 21.93 35.84 5.56
C THR A 243 23.45 35.86 5.77
N SER A 244 23.92 35.41 6.93
CA SER A 244 25.35 35.30 7.25
C SER A 244 25.64 34.17 8.24
N GLU A 245 26.91 33.76 8.33
CA GLU A 245 27.37 32.74 9.29
C GLU A 245 27.14 33.17 10.74
N ASP A 246 27.41 34.44 11.07
CA ASP A 246 27.25 34.98 12.42
C ASP A 246 25.78 35.04 12.86
N GLU A 247 24.88 35.34 11.92
CA GLU A 247 23.44 35.32 12.15
C GLU A 247 22.94 33.91 12.49
N PHE A 248 23.45 32.89 11.80
CA PHE A 248 23.17 31.49 12.13
C PHE A 248 23.67 31.15 13.54
N GLY A 249 24.92 31.51 13.86
CA GLY A 249 25.50 31.26 15.18
C GLY A 249 24.72 31.92 16.32
N TYR A 250 24.18 33.13 16.09
CA TYR A 250 23.30 33.82 17.04
C TYR A 250 21.94 33.13 17.18
N LYS A 251 21.26 32.83 16.06
CA LYS A 251 19.94 32.18 16.06
C LYS A 251 19.98 30.80 16.71
N MET A 252 21.00 29.99 16.40
CA MET A 252 21.14 28.66 16.99
C MET A 252 21.41 28.74 18.50
N ARG A 253 22.31 29.62 18.95
CA ARG A 253 22.56 29.79 20.40
C ARG A 253 21.27 30.16 21.15
N LYS A 254 20.47 31.06 20.58
CA LYS A 254 19.18 31.45 21.15
C LYS A 254 18.15 30.30 21.15
N ALA A 255 18.12 29.49 20.10
CA ALA A 255 17.25 28.32 20.04
C ALA A 255 17.64 27.27 21.08
N TYR A 256 18.94 26.99 21.23
CA TYR A 256 19.44 26.04 22.23
C TYR A 256 19.22 26.53 23.66
N SER A 257 19.46 27.81 23.96
CA SER A 257 19.21 28.36 25.30
C SER A 257 17.73 28.28 25.68
N ASN A 258 16.83 28.60 24.74
CA ASN A 258 15.39 28.50 24.96
C ASN A 258 14.95 27.05 25.18
N ALA A 259 15.46 26.11 24.39
CA ALA A 259 15.18 24.69 24.56
C ALA A 259 15.70 24.15 25.90
N GLU A 260 16.86 24.63 26.36
CA GLU A 260 17.43 24.28 27.65
C GLU A 260 16.61 24.85 28.82
N GLU A 261 16.13 26.10 28.72
CA GLU A 261 15.23 26.68 29.73
C GLU A 261 13.88 25.97 29.79
N GLU A 262 13.28 25.61 28.65
CA GLU A 262 12.02 24.85 28.65
C GLU A 262 12.18 23.45 29.21
N THR A 263 13.27 22.75 28.88
CA THR A 263 13.54 21.43 29.45
C THR A 263 13.80 21.52 30.96
N ARG A 264 14.52 22.55 31.42
CA ARG A 264 14.75 22.76 32.86
C ARG A 264 13.45 23.05 33.62
N LYS A 265 12.54 23.87 33.07
CA LYS A 265 11.17 24.06 33.62
C LYS A 265 10.36 22.77 33.70
N TYR A 266 10.52 21.88 32.73
CA TYR A 266 9.83 20.59 32.70
C TYR A 266 10.38 19.58 33.72
N ILE A 267 11.67 19.70 34.08
CA ILE A 267 12.33 18.83 35.04
C ILE A 267 12.10 19.34 36.48
N ASP A 268 12.19 20.65 36.72
CA ASP A 268 12.03 21.24 38.05
C ASP A 268 10.55 21.45 38.46
N GLY A 269 9.61 21.33 37.51
CA GLY A 269 8.16 21.39 37.74
C GLY A 269 7.51 20.05 38.11
N LYS A 270 8.30 19.05 38.54
CA LYS A 270 7.85 17.73 38.98
C LYS A 270 8.36 17.37 40.36
#